data_AF-A0A820EUX9-F1
#
_entry.id   AF-A0A820EUX9-F1
#
_cell.length_a   1.000
_cell.length_b   1.000
_cell.length_c   1.000
_cell.angle_alpha   90.00
_cell.angle_beta   90.00
_cell.angle_gamma   90.00
#
_symmetry.space_group_name_H-M   'P 1'
#
loop_
_entity.id
_entity.type
_entity.pdbx_description
1 polymer ?
#
loop_
_entity_poly.entity_id
_entity_poly.type
_entity_poly.pdbx_seq_one_letter_code
_entity_poly.pdbx_strand_id
1 'polypeptide(L)'
;MSDAAEIKNDKNEKYGLSQLDLVKHSVKTIIYSLCDEDRLSIVSFAYHANIVLSLTKMDDAGKKKAIEAVENLRSSGSTNLWDGLRTGVEHLPKQQDSIKSISALFLLTDGCPTEIPPNGHLISLEKLKKNLNFLCSVNIFGFGYKLDSKLLEDIAVLGNSGSYAFIPDGSFVGTIFVNAISTLLTTTATNVQLLIHDQDAQNTDYMRWYSTHKTEEGTYINLGSITYGQSKDLLIPVSSKLTKECRFTLTYQNAKKTKKSIDFHFMDDLQQADLNLIIRHKTRLEFVQCVRTALENMKSIKTNSKQSKKQHDQVMNELQKFKEKMKLAANGDDDFIKDLLADLTGQVQEAMGKQEWFNKWGVHYLPSLTRAHLLQLCNNFKDPGVQHYGKGELFSKMRDEMDDIFCSLPAPRSSLATSAPINMTVFYNDAGGCFYGECTVCLMNDTTKLVKDVQPGDRVAPTLSELSYFAAYAY
;
A
#
# COMPACT_ATOMS: atom_id res chain seq x y z
N MET A 1 -4.83 18.99 7.65
CA MET A 1 -3.36 18.76 7.52
C MET A 1 -2.47 19.79 8.21
N SER A 2 -2.96 20.57 9.17
CA SER A 2 -2.12 21.51 9.95
C SER A 2 -1.45 20.88 11.17
N ASP A 3 -1.85 19.65 11.52
CA ASP A 3 -1.30 18.94 12.67
C ASP A 3 0.19 18.63 12.45
N ALA A 4 0.96 18.65 13.54
CA ALA A 4 2.37 18.35 13.51
C ALA A 4 2.60 16.91 13.03
N ALA A 5 3.51 16.76 12.08
CA ALA A 5 4.05 15.47 11.67
C ALA A 5 5.08 15.02 12.72
N GLU A 6 4.84 13.88 13.34
CA GLU A 6 5.87 13.17 14.08
C GLU A 6 6.88 12.58 13.06
N ILE A 7 8.12 12.40 13.50
CA ILE A 7 9.11 11.57 12.81
C ILE A 7 9.75 10.76 13.91
N LYS A 8 9.57 9.44 13.87
CA LYS A 8 10.18 8.57 14.88
C LYS A 8 11.68 8.45 14.59
N ASN A 9 12.49 8.94 15.52
CA ASN A 9 13.92 8.69 15.58
C ASN A 9 14.35 8.40 17.01
N ASP A 10 15.53 7.79 17.17
CA ASP A 10 16.07 7.40 18.49
C ASP A 10 16.29 8.60 19.44
N LYS A 11 16.28 9.81 18.91
CA LYS A 11 16.56 11.06 19.62
C LYS A 11 15.29 11.87 19.99
N ASN A 12 14.09 11.40 19.62
CA ASN A 12 12.82 12.12 19.80
C ASN A 12 12.89 13.59 19.33
N GLU A 13 13.59 13.85 18.22
CA GLU A 13 13.76 15.21 17.70
C GLU A 13 12.46 15.71 17.05
N LYS A 14 12.11 16.97 17.29
CA LYS A 14 10.97 17.64 16.66
C LYS A 14 11.46 18.50 15.50
N TYR A 15 11.01 18.18 14.31
CA TYR A 15 11.42 18.86 13.07
C TYR A 15 10.49 20.01 12.66
N GLY A 16 9.39 20.24 13.39
CA GLY A 16 8.42 21.31 13.11
C GLY A 16 7.66 21.12 11.79
N LEU A 17 7.64 19.92 11.23
CA LEU A 17 6.89 19.65 10.01
C LEU A 17 5.40 19.51 10.32
N SER A 18 4.56 19.99 9.42
CA SER A 18 3.14 19.63 9.38
C SER A 18 2.93 18.39 8.52
N GLN A 19 1.79 17.73 8.68
CA GLN A 19 1.39 16.66 7.75
C GLN A 19 1.28 17.16 6.30
N LEU A 20 0.91 18.42 6.08
CA LEU A 20 0.90 19.02 4.73
C LEU A 20 2.33 19.11 4.16
N ASP A 21 3.35 19.34 4.98
CA ASP A 21 4.74 19.36 4.50
C ASP A 21 5.18 17.97 4.00
N LEU A 22 4.78 16.91 4.72
CA LEU A 22 5.00 15.53 4.27
C LEU A 22 4.25 15.22 2.98
N VAL A 23 3.00 15.66 2.86
CA VAL A 23 2.18 15.49 1.64
C VAL A 23 2.81 16.23 0.47
N LYS A 24 3.22 17.49 0.64
CA LYS A 24 3.91 18.26 -0.40
C LYS A 24 5.17 17.56 -0.85
N HIS A 25 5.97 17.04 0.08
CA HIS A 25 7.16 16.28 -0.24
C HIS A 25 6.84 15.01 -1.04
N SER A 26 5.84 14.25 -0.62
CA SER A 26 5.36 13.05 -1.32
C SER A 26 4.93 13.37 -2.77
N VAL A 27 4.19 14.46 -2.97
CA VAL A 27 3.72 14.87 -4.30
C VAL A 27 4.89 15.36 -5.17
N LYS A 28 5.91 16.00 -4.59
CA LYS A 28 7.13 16.36 -5.34
C LYS A 28 7.84 15.12 -5.86
N THR A 29 7.96 14.06 -5.05
CA THR A 29 8.51 12.77 -5.51
C THR A 29 7.75 12.29 -6.74
N ILE A 30 6.41 12.25 -6.69
CA ILE A 30 5.59 11.89 -7.86
C ILE A 30 5.91 12.78 -9.07
N ILE A 31 5.97 14.11 -8.90
CA ILE A 31 6.24 15.03 -10.01
C ILE A 31 7.58 14.74 -10.69
N TYR A 32 8.65 14.51 -9.91
CA TYR A 32 9.97 14.26 -10.46
C TYR A 32 10.10 12.86 -11.08
N SER A 33 9.37 11.88 -10.54
CA SER A 33 9.29 10.49 -11.03
C SER A 33 8.60 10.31 -12.39
N LEU A 34 7.72 11.23 -12.79
CA LEU A 34 6.99 11.13 -14.05
C LEU A 34 7.83 11.59 -15.24
N CYS A 35 7.66 10.97 -16.41
CA CYS A 35 8.33 11.36 -17.65
C CYS A 35 7.51 12.41 -18.45
N ASP A 36 8.06 12.92 -19.55
CA ASP A 36 7.45 13.94 -20.40
C ASP A 36 6.16 13.48 -21.13
N GLU A 37 5.97 12.17 -21.27
CA GLU A 37 4.73 11.59 -21.81
C GLU A 37 3.64 11.34 -20.75
N ASP A 38 4.00 11.38 -19.47
CA ASP A 38 3.05 11.28 -18.39
C ASP A 38 2.28 12.58 -18.18
N ARG A 39 1.13 12.47 -17.49
CA ARG A 39 0.30 13.62 -17.13
C ARG A 39 -0.10 13.56 -15.68
N LEU A 40 -0.10 14.73 -15.03
CA LEU A 40 -0.53 14.89 -13.65
C LEU A 40 -1.61 15.98 -13.58
N SER A 41 -2.60 15.72 -12.74
CA SER A 41 -3.54 16.73 -12.27
C SER A 41 -3.46 16.76 -10.75
N ILE A 42 -3.63 17.94 -10.15
CA ILE A 42 -3.62 18.10 -8.70
C ILE A 42 -4.93 18.75 -8.29
N VAL A 43 -5.65 18.07 -7.41
CA VAL A 43 -6.88 18.56 -6.79
C VAL A 43 -6.61 18.72 -5.30
N SER A 44 -6.78 19.94 -4.81
CA SER A 44 -6.82 20.21 -3.37
C SER A 44 -8.26 20.11 -2.89
N PHE A 45 -8.49 19.65 -1.67
CA PHE A 45 -9.84 19.62 -1.11
C PHE A 45 -9.83 20.03 0.36
N ALA A 46 -10.83 20.82 0.72
CA ALA A 46 -11.12 21.22 2.09
C ALA A 46 -12.63 21.29 2.26
N TYR A 47 -13.25 22.46 2.33
CA TYR A 47 -14.71 22.57 2.27
C TYR A 47 -15.24 22.28 0.86
N HIS A 48 -14.47 22.72 -0.15
CA HIS A 48 -14.68 22.42 -1.57
C HIS A 48 -13.40 21.85 -2.19
N ALA A 49 -13.56 21.08 -3.26
CA ALA A 49 -12.47 20.67 -4.12
C ALA A 49 -12.10 21.77 -5.12
N ASN A 50 -10.80 21.99 -5.32
CA ASN A 50 -10.26 22.93 -6.28
C ASN A 50 -9.18 22.25 -7.12
N ILE A 51 -9.31 22.35 -8.45
CA ILE A 51 -8.29 21.90 -9.39
C ILE A 51 -7.18 22.95 -9.36
N VAL A 52 -6.06 22.64 -8.69
CA VAL A 52 -4.91 23.56 -8.57
C VAL A 52 -3.91 23.38 -9.71
N LEU A 53 -3.95 22.22 -10.36
CA LEU A 53 -3.24 21.94 -11.62
C LEU A 53 -4.17 21.11 -12.49
N SER A 54 -4.55 21.62 -13.66
CA SER A 54 -5.27 20.83 -14.66
C SER A 54 -4.37 19.73 -15.24
N LEU A 55 -4.94 18.76 -15.95
CA LEU A 55 -4.17 17.62 -16.47
C LEU A 55 -3.06 18.11 -17.42
N THR A 56 -1.83 18.07 -16.94
CA THR A 56 -0.65 18.71 -17.55
C THR A 56 0.40 17.65 -17.88
N LYS A 57 1.04 17.72 -19.06
CA LYS A 57 2.19 16.86 -19.39
C LYS A 57 3.34 17.12 -18.43
N MET A 58 4.04 16.09 -17.96
CA MET A 58 5.17 16.24 -17.03
C MET A 58 6.52 16.43 -17.75
N ASP A 59 6.51 17.25 -18.80
CA ASP A 59 7.74 17.85 -19.34
C ASP A 59 8.33 18.88 -18.37
N ASP A 60 9.51 19.44 -18.65
CA ASP A 60 10.18 20.39 -17.75
C ASP A 60 9.29 21.58 -17.35
N ALA A 61 8.50 22.10 -18.30
CA ALA A 61 7.61 23.22 -18.05
C ALA A 61 6.41 22.81 -17.18
N GLY A 62 5.85 21.63 -17.43
CA GLY A 62 4.77 21.05 -16.64
C GLY A 62 5.19 20.68 -15.23
N LYS A 63 6.38 20.08 -15.05
CA LYS A 63 6.95 19.82 -13.73
C LYS A 63 7.12 21.11 -12.95
N LYS A 64 7.66 22.18 -13.55
CA LYS A 64 7.77 23.49 -12.91
C LYS A 64 6.41 24.03 -12.43
N LYS A 65 5.38 23.99 -13.29
CA LYS A 65 4.02 24.40 -12.93
C LYS A 65 3.45 23.55 -11.78
N ALA A 66 3.68 22.24 -11.80
CA ALA A 66 3.22 21.34 -10.76
C ALA A 66 3.89 21.63 -9.41
N ILE A 67 5.20 21.88 -9.40
CA ILE A 67 5.93 22.27 -8.19
C ILE A 67 5.40 23.59 -7.63
N GLU A 68 5.20 24.61 -8.48
CA GLU A 68 4.60 25.89 -8.07
C GLU A 68 3.20 25.71 -7.46
N ALA A 69 2.36 24.86 -8.06
CA ALA A 69 1.04 24.54 -7.52
C ALA A 69 1.11 23.86 -6.14
N VAL A 70 2.03 22.90 -5.96
CA VAL A 70 2.25 22.19 -4.69
C VAL A 70 2.75 23.14 -3.59
N GLU A 71 3.70 24.02 -3.91
CA GLU A 71 4.23 24.98 -2.93
C GLU A 71 3.14 25.94 -2.42
N ASN A 72 2.19 26.28 -3.28
CA ASN A 72 1.07 27.17 -2.97
C ASN A 72 -0.07 26.50 -2.18
N LEU A 73 -0.05 25.17 -1.98
CA LEU A 73 -1.03 24.50 -1.13
C LEU A 73 -0.95 25.02 0.32
N ARG A 74 -2.13 25.19 0.93
CA ARG A 74 -2.30 25.64 2.32
C ARG A 74 -3.31 24.74 3.02
N SER A 75 -3.13 24.54 4.31
CA SER A 75 -4.10 23.82 5.14
C SER A 75 -5.30 24.73 5.44
N SER A 76 -6.49 24.14 5.46
CA SER A 76 -7.70 24.76 5.98
C SER A 76 -8.47 23.77 6.86
N GLY A 77 -9.46 24.24 7.62
CA GLY A 77 -10.02 23.52 8.76
C GLY A 77 -11.09 22.46 8.50
N SER A 78 -11.40 22.11 7.25
CA SER A 78 -12.44 21.11 6.91
C SER A 78 -11.96 20.08 5.90
N THR A 79 -12.65 18.94 5.85
CA THR A 79 -12.30 17.77 5.04
C THR A 79 -13.53 17.23 4.31
N ASN A 80 -13.81 17.75 3.12
CA ASN A 80 -14.82 17.25 2.20
C ASN A 80 -14.20 16.20 1.27
N LEU A 81 -14.00 15.02 1.84
CA LEU A 81 -13.39 13.87 1.16
C LEU A 81 -14.14 13.51 -0.12
N TRP A 82 -15.47 13.55 -0.08
CA TRP A 82 -16.32 13.21 -1.22
C TRP A 82 -16.10 14.16 -2.39
N ASP A 83 -16.08 15.47 -2.16
CA ASP A 83 -15.89 16.46 -3.22
C ASP A 83 -14.52 16.29 -3.88
N GLY A 84 -13.46 16.11 -3.08
CA GLY A 84 -12.11 15.82 -3.58
C GLY A 84 -12.05 14.55 -4.43
N LEU A 85 -12.63 13.45 -3.94
CA LEU A 85 -12.69 12.17 -4.65
C LEU A 85 -13.45 12.31 -5.98
N ARG A 86 -14.64 12.90 -5.95
CA ARG A 86 -15.48 13.08 -7.14
C ARG A 86 -14.76 13.93 -8.19
N THR A 87 -14.25 15.12 -7.80
CA THR A 87 -13.54 16.02 -8.70
C THR A 87 -12.30 15.35 -9.29
N GLY A 88 -11.54 14.60 -8.48
CA GLY A 88 -10.39 13.84 -8.97
C GLY A 88 -10.75 12.82 -10.04
N VAL A 89 -11.82 12.04 -9.83
CA VAL A 89 -12.30 11.04 -10.80
C VAL A 89 -12.85 11.69 -12.08
N GLU A 90 -13.68 12.72 -11.94
CA GLU A 90 -14.31 13.42 -13.07
C GLU A 90 -13.30 14.12 -13.99
N HIS A 91 -12.14 14.47 -13.44
CA HIS A 91 -11.07 15.16 -14.16
C HIS A 91 -10.05 14.22 -14.83
N LEU A 92 -10.16 12.91 -14.62
CA LEU A 92 -9.34 11.93 -15.34
C LEU A 92 -9.82 11.74 -16.79
N PRO A 93 -8.91 11.38 -17.74
CA PRO A 93 -9.30 11.09 -19.11
C PRO A 93 -10.33 9.96 -19.20
N LYS A 94 -11.44 10.24 -19.86
CA LYS A 94 -12.53 9.30 -20.14
C LYS A 94 -12.08 8.23 -21.13
N GLN A 95 -12.84 7.13 -21.22
CA GLN A 95 -12.53 6.06 -22.18
C GLN A 95 -12.62 6.52 -23.64
N GLN A 96 -13.48 7.49 -23.95
CA GLN A 96 -13.62 8.02 -25.31
C GLN A 96 -12.51 9.02 -25.67
N ASP A 97 -11.71 9.46 -24.70
CA ASP A 97 -10.65 10.43 -24.96
C ASP A 97 -9.51 9.77 -25.75
N SER A 98 -8.80 10.58 -26.54
CA SER A 98 -7.63 10.13 -27.32
C SER A 98 -6.47 9.68 -26.43
N ILE A 99 -6.47 10.06 -25.16
CA ILE A 99 -5.43 9.74 -24.18
C ILE A 99 -5.61 8.31 -23.67
N LYS A 100 -4.83 7.41 -24.25
CA LYS A 100 -4.74 5.99 -23.87
C LYS A 100 -3.57 5.76 -22.92
N SER A 101 -3.76 6.12 -21.65
CA SER A 101 -2.78 5.86 -20.59
C SER A 101 -3.42 5.08 -19.43
N ILE A 102 -2.59 4.35 -18.68
CA ILE A 102 -3.00 3.86 -17.36
C ILE A 102 -3.28 5.09 -16.49
N SER A 103 -4.35 5.02 -15.69
CA SER A 103 -4.77 6.11 -14.83
C SER A 103 -4.97 5.58 -13.42
N ALA A 104 -4.50 6.32 -12.43
CA ALA A 104 -4.72 6.06 -11.02
C ALA A 104 -5.08 7.37 -10.32
N LEU A 105 -5.92 7.28 -9.29
CA LEU A 105 -6.21 8.37 -8.39
C LEU A 105 -5.47 8.11 -7.07
N PHE A 106 -4.60 9.01 -6.67
CA PHE A 106 -3.98 8.99 -5.35
C PHE A 106 -4.70 10.02 -4.47
N LEU A 107 -5.42 9.54 -3.46
CA LEU A 107 -6.11 10.38 -2.50
C LEU A 107 -5.31 10.42 -1.19
N LEU A 108 -4.86 11.61 -0.80
CA LEU A 108 -4.06 11.83 0.39
C LEU A 108 -4.92 12.57 1.43
N THR A 109 -5.10 12.02 2.62
CA THR A 109 -5.93 12.59 3.69
C THR A 109 -5.31 12.38 5.07
N ASP A 110 -5.53 13.29 6.01
CA ASP A 110 -5.07 13.18 7.40
C ASP A 110 -6.20 13.04 8.43
N GLY A 111 -7.45 13.10 7.96
CA GLY A 111 -8.60 13.33 8.81
C GLY A 111 -9.82 12.49 8.44
N CYS A 112 -10.76 12.40 9.39
CA CYS A 112 -12.12 11.98 9.13
C CYS A 112 -12.86 13.02 8.28
N PRO A 113 -13.71 12.63 7.31
CA PRO A 113 -14.51 13.57 6.56
C PRO A 113 -15.43 14.39 7.48
N THR A 114 -15.44 15.71 7.31
CA THR A 114 -16.36 16.61 8.02
C THR A 114 -17.68 16.79 7.27
N GLU A 115 -17.65 16.57 5.96
CA GLU A 115 -18.82 16.62 5.07
C GLU A 115 -19.15 15.21 4.57
N ILE A 116 -20.42 14.84 4.63
CA ILE A 116 -20.91 13.53 4.20
C ILE A 116 -21.94 13.75 3.07
N PRO A 117 -21.78 13.13 1.88
CA PRO A 117 -22.77 13.26 0.82
C PRO A 117 -24.11 12.64 1.27
N PRO A 118 -25.27 13.06 0.68
CA PRO A 118 -26.58 12.70 1.19
C PRO A 118 -26.86 11.20 1.36
N ASN A 119 -26.24 10.35 0.53
CA ASN A 119 -26.40 8.89 0.59
C ASN A 119 -25.23 8.18 1.30
N GLY A 120 -24.30 8.93 1.91
CA GLY A 120 -23.01 8.41 2.38
C GLY A 120 -22.00 8.20 1.26
N HIS A 121 -20.73 8.10 1.63
CA HIS A 121 -19.59 8.05 0.71
C HIS A 121 -19.64 6.85 -0.24
N LEU A 122 -19.90 5.65 0.30
CA LEU A 122 -19.84 4.40 -0.47
C LEU A 122 -20.94 4.31 -1.53
N ILE A 123 -22.19 4.61 -1.18
CA ILE A 123 -23.31 4.61 -2.14
C ILE A 123 -23.10 5.69 -3.21
N SER A 124 -22.57 6.85 -2.82
CA SER A 124 -22.28 7.93 -3.77
C SER A 124 -21.17 7.52 -4.75
N LEU A 125 -20.13 6.83 -4.27
CA LEU A 125 -19.05 6.30 -5.12
C LEU A 125 -19.55 5.19 -6.05
N GLU A 126 -20.43 4.29 -5.60
CA GLU A 126 -21.07 3.29 -6.47
C GLU A 126 -21.85 3.95 -7.61
N LYS A 127 -22.62 5.00 -7.31
CA LYS A 127 -23.36 5.77 -8.33
C LYS A 127 -22.39 6.43 -9.31
N LEU A 128 -21.34 7.09 -8.81
CA LEU A 128 -20.33 7.74 -9.64
C LEU A 128 -19.63 6.73 -10.57
N LYS A 129 -19.25 5.57 -10.03
CA LYS A 129 -18.63 4.48 -10.79
C LYS A 129 -19.55 3.95 -11.88
N LYS A 130 -20.84 3.74 -11.59
CA LYS A 130 -21.84 3.34 -12.60
C LYS A 130 -22.02 4.41 -13.68
N ASN A 131 -22.07 5.68 -13.30
CA ASN A 131 -22.32 6.79 -14.22
C ASN A 131 -21.13 7.07 -15.15
N LEU A 132 -19.91 7.07 -14.62
CA LEU A 132 -18.70 7.40 -15.37
C LEU A 132 -18.03 6.17 -15.98
N ASN A 133 -18.36 4.97 -15.49
CA ASN A 133 -17.67 3.72 -15.82
C ASN A 133 -16.14 3.87 -15.74
N PHE A 134 -15.66 4.59 -14.72
CA PHE A 134 -14.24 4.84 -14.56
C PHE A 134 -13.54 3.57 -14.08
N LEU A 135 -12.37 3.30 -14.65
CA LEU A 135 -11.60 2.07 -14.39
C LEU A 135 -10.23 2.35 -13.76
N CYS A 136 -9.96 3.60 -13.41
CA CYS A 136 -8.77 3.94 -12.64
C CYS A 136 -8.88 3.32 -11.22
N SER A 137 -7.74 2.89 -10.69
CA SER A 137 -7.64 2.47 -9.29
C SER A 137 -7.65 3.70 -8.39
N VAL A 138 -8.40 3.65 -7.30
CA VAL A 138 -8.40 4.66 -6.24
C VAL A 138 -7.53 4.16 -5.10
N ASN A 139 -6.33 4.74 -4.97
CA ASN A 139 -5.36 4.41 -3.93
C ASN A 139 -5.39 5.49 -2.85
N ILE A 140 -5.53 5.09 -1.59
CA ILE A 140 -5.73 6.00 -0.46
C ILE A 140 -4.51 5.98 0.46
N PHE A 141 -4.01 7.17 0.82
CA PHE A 141 -2.90 7.38 1.73
C PHE A 141 -3.39 8.19 2.93
N GLY A 142 -3.47 7.55 4.09
CA GLY A 142 -3.94 8.15 5.33
C GLY A 142 -2.77 8.58 6.22
N PHE A 143 -2.64 9.88 6.50
CA PHE A 143 -1.57 10.46 7.31
C PHE A 143 -1.98 10.67 8.77
N GLY A 144 -1.14 10.24 9.70
CA GLY A 144 -1.36 10.39 11.14
C GLY A 144 -2.60 9.64 11.67
N TYR A 145 -2.99 9.93 12.91
CA TYR A 145 -3.83 9.02 13.71
C TYR A 145 -5.31 9.42 13.79
N LYS A 146 -5.76 10.42 13.02
CA LYS A 146 -7.15 10.93 13.05
C LYS A 146 -7.95 10.46 11.84
N LEU A 147 -7.90 9.17 11.53
CA LEU A 147 -8.46 8.61 10.29
C LEU A 147 -9.69 7.75 10.54
N ASP A 148 -10.67 7.82 9.64
CA ASP A 148 -11.67 6.75 9.49
C ASP A 148 -11.12 5.67 8.54
N SER A 149 -10.17 4.86 9.03
CA SER A 149 -9.48 3.87 8.20
C SER A 149 -10.41 2.83 7.59
N LYS A 150 -11.55 2.53 8.23
CA LYS A 150 -12.53 1.60 7.66
C LYS A 150 -13.17 2.22 6.42
N LEU A 151 -13.62 3.48 6.52
CA LEU A 151 -14.17 4.20 5.38
C LEU A 151 -13.14 4.35 4.24
N LEU A 152 -11.89 4.71 4.58
CA LEU A 152 -10.82 4.88 3.61
C LEU A 152 -10.51 3.58 2.87
N GLU A 153 -10.41 2.45 3.58
CA GLU A 153 -10.25 1.13 2.98
C GLU A 153 -11.44 0.77 2.07
N ASP A 154 -12.67 0.99 2.53
CA ASP A 154 -13.87 0.67 1.75
C ASP A 154 -13.95 1.48 0.44
N ILE A 155 -13.55 2.77 0.48
CA ILE A 155 -13.43 3.61 -0.72
C ILE A 155 -12.40 3.02 -1.68
N ALA A 156 -11.23 2.60 -1.20
CA ALA A 156 -10.19 2.00 -2.03
C ALA A 156 -10.67 0.69 -2.69
N VAL A 157 -11.33 -0.18 -1.91
CA VAL A 157 -11.89 -1.45 -2.41
C VAL A 157 -12.95 -1.18 -3.49
N LEU A 158 -13.88 -0.27 -3.24
CA LEU A 158 -14.95 0.06 -4.18
C LEU A 158 -14.44 0.80 -5.43
N GLY A 159 -13.42 1.64 -5.27
CA GLY A 159 -12.69 2.36 -6.30
C GLY A 159 -11.73 1.46 -7.10
N ASN A 160 -12.26 0.36 -7.63
CA ASN A 160 -11.57 -0.62 -8.48
C ASN A 160 -10.43 -1.38 -7.79
N SER A 161 -10.69 -1.87 -6.57
CA SER A 161 -9.75 -2.70 -5.82
C SER A 161 -8.38 -2.01 -5.62
N GLY A 162 -8.37 -0.71 -5.34
CA GLY A 162 -7.16 0.04 -5.04
C GLY A 162 -6.59 -0.25 -3.64
N SER A 163 -5.44 0.37 -3.33
CA SER A 163 -4.70 0.18 -2.09
C SER A 163 -5.11 1.17 -0.98
N TYR A 164 -4.85 0.79 0.25
CA TYR A 164 -4.92 1.67 1.42
C TYR A 164 -3.59 1.59 2.18
N ALA A 165 -2.91 2.73 2.30
CA ALA A 165 -1.65 2.88 3.02
C ALA A 165 -1.82 3.78 4.23
N PHE A 166 -1.43 3.30 5.42
CA PHE A 166 -1.37 4.10 6.64
C PHE A 166 0.03 4.66 6.84
N ILE A 167 0.14 5.98 7.01
CA ILE A 167 1.39 6.73 7.16
C ILE A 167 1.39 7.35 8.57
N PRO A 168 1.94 6.68 9.59
CA PRO A 168 1.87 7.17 10.97
C PRO A 168 2.69 8.44 11.17
N ASP A 169 3.82 8.54 10.48
CA ASP A 169 4.83 9.58 10.68
C ASP A 169 5.74 9.71 9.44
N GLY A 170 6.62 10.71 9.42
CA GLY A 170 7.47 11.03 8.27
C GLY A 170 8.38 9.89 7.81
N SER A 171 8.76 8.95 8.68
CA SER A 171 9.70 7.88 8.35
C SER A 171 9.18 6.87 7.33
N PHE A 172 7.87 6.88 7.08
CA PHE A 172 7.19 6.01 6.11
C PHE A 172 6.97 6.65 4.75
N VAL A 173 7.21 7.97 4.62
CA VAL A 173 6.84 8.71 3.41
C VAL A 173 7.61 8.20 2.19
N GLY A 174 8.93 8.07 2.31
CA GLY A 174 9.74 7.57 1.19
C GLY A 174 9.33 6.16 0.80
N THR A 175 9.27 5.26 1.78
CA THR A 175 8.99 3.84 1.54
C THR A 175 7.64 3.62 0.87
N ILE A 176 6.58 4.30 1.32
CA ILE A 176 5.23 4.13 0.79
C ILE A 176 5.11 4.72 -0.63
N PHE A 177 5.62 5.93 -0.86
CA PHE A 177 5.44 6.60 -2.16
C PHE A 177 6.36 6.04 -3.24
N VAL A 178 7.59 5.66 -2.91
CA VAL A 178 8.51 4.95 -3.82
C VAL A 178 7.86 3.67 -4.34
N ASN A 179 7.32 2.82 -3.45
CA ASN A 179 6.63 1.60 -3.86
C ASN A 179 5.33 1.87 -4.63
N ALA A 180 4.54 2.88 -4.23
CA ALA A 180 3.27 3.20 -4.89
C ALA A 180 3.47 3.68 -6.34
N ILE A 181 4.46 4.55 -6.58
CA ILE A 181 4.80 5.05 -7.91
C ILE A 181 5.38 3.90 -8.76
N SER A 182 6.28 3.11 -8.19
CA SER A 182 6.87 1.94 -8.88
C SER A 182 5.80 0.94 -9.31
N THR A 183 4.80 0.69 -8.44
CA THR A 183 3.63 -0.13 -8.79
C THR A 183 2.85 0.47 -9.96
N LEU A 184 2.61 1.78 -9.95
CA LEU A 184 1.87 2.47 -11.01
C LEU A 184 2.61 2.39 -12.35
N LEU A 185 3.90 2.72 -12.38
CA LEU A 185 4.74 2.74 -13.59
C LEU A 185 4.95 1.34 -14.19
N THR A 186 4.89 0.30 -13.36
CA THR A 186 5.00 -1.10 -13.81
C THR A 186 3.66 -1.78 -14.06
N THR A 187 2.52 -1.08 -13.89
CA THR A 187 1.21 -1.66 -14.15
C THR A 187 1.06 -2.03 -15.63
N THR A 188 0.60 -3.24 -15.91
CA THR A 188 0.37 -3.75 -17.27
C THR A 188 -1.11 -3.90 -17.60
N ALA A 189 -1.90 -4.30 -16.59
CA ALA A 189 -3.32 -4.55 -16.72
C ALA A 189 -4.07 -3.92 -15.55
N THR A 190 -5.19 -3.27 -15.84
CA THR A 190 -6.09 -2.67 -14.85
C THR A 190 -7.47 -3.30 -14.91
N ASN A 191 -8.25 -3.15 -13.83
CA ASN A 191 -9.58 -3.74 -13.68
C ASN A 191 -9.61 -5.23 -14.06
N VAL A 192 -8.65 -5.98 -13.53
CA VAL A 192 -8.54 -7.41 -13.73
C VAL A 192 -9.65 -8.09 -12.93
N GLN A 193 -10.50 -8.83 -13.62
CA GLN A 193 -11.62 -9.57 -13.04
C GLN A 193 -11.56 -11.03 -13.47
N LEU A 194 -11.64 -11.93 -12.51
CA LEU A 194 -11.77 -13.36 -12.75
C LEU A 194 -13.23 -13.77 -12.58
N LEU A 195 -13.85 -14.27 -13.64
CA LEU A 195 -15.13 -14.96 -13.58
C LEU A 195 -14.86 -16.45 -13.36
N ILE A 196 -15.43 -16.99 -12.30
CA ILE A 196 -15.55 -18.42 -12.06
C ILE A 196 -16.93 -18.84 -12.60
N HIS A 197 -16.97 -19.68 -13.64
CA HIS A 197 -18.21 -20.18 -14.26
C HIS A 197 -18.86 -21.28 -13.40
N ASP A 198 -19.06 -20.99 -12.13
CA ASP A 198 -19.71 -21.85 -11.17
C ASP A 198 -20.55 -21.00 -10.19
N GLN A 199 -21.82 -21.36 -10.07
CA GLN A 199 -22.79 -20.69 -9.19
C GLN A 199 -22.59 -21.05 -7.70
N ASP A 200 -22.03 -22.24 -7.45
CA ASP A 200 -21.71 -22.82 -6.15
C ASP A 200 -20.29 -22.50 -5.67
N ALA A 201 -19.50 -21.74 -6.44
CA ALA A 201 -18.32 -21.03 -5.95
C ALA A 201 -18.75 -19.90 -4.98
N GLN A 202 -19.46 -20.27 -3.92
CA GLN A 202 -19.84 -19.35 -2.86
C GLN A 202 -18.58 -18.84 -2.18
N ASN A 203 -18.72 -17.67 -1.54
CA ASN A 203 -17.69 -16.94 -0.85
C ASN A 203 -17.00 -17.80 0.22
N THR A 204 -16.10 -18.67 -0.21
CA THR A 204 -15.33 -19.55 0.67
C THR A 204 -14.52 -18.69 1.63
N ASP A 205 -14.06 -19.28 2.74
CA ASP A 205 -13.34 -18.53 3.79
C ASP A 205 -12.22 -17.63 3.25
N TYR A 206 -11.61 -18.00 2.11
CA TYR A 206 -10.53 -17.26 1.48
C TYR A 206 -10.99 -16.19 0.46
N MET A 207 -12.14 -16.38 -0.20
CA MET A 207 -12.63 -15.44 -1.22
C MET A 207 -13.33 -14.21 -0.61
N ARG A 208 -13.78 -14.30 0.64
CA ARG A 208 -14.57 -13.24 1.31
C ARG A 208 -13.89 -11.89 1.47
N TRP A 209 -12.58 -11.86 1.31
CA TRP A 209 -11.77 -10.66 1.42
C TRP A 209 -11.53 -9.93 0.10
N TYR A 210 -11.96 -10.53 -1.02
CA TYR A 210 -11.96 -9.90 -2.32
C TYR A 210 -13.32 -9.26 -2.60
N SER A 211 -13.33 -8.24 -3.47
CA SER A 211 -14.59 -7.70 -3.96
C SER A 211 -15.18 -8.68 -4.96
N THR A 212 -16.29 -9.33 -4.57
CA THR A 212 -16.98 -10.32 -5.40
C THR A 212 -18.39 -9.87 -5.75
N HIS A 213 -18.86 -10.24 -6.94
CA HIS A 213 -20.28 -10.11 -7.28
C HIS A 213 -20.74 -11.31 -8.10
N LYS A 214 -22.00 -11.72 -7.92
CA LYS A 214 -22.59 -12.84 -8.64
C LYS A 214 -23.43 -12.36 -9.82
N THR A 215 -23.43 -13.16 -10.87
CA THR A 215 -24.20 -12.97 -12.10
C THR A 215 -24.76 -14.33 -12.56
N GLU A 216 -25.60 -14.33 -13.59
CA GLU A 216 -26.09 -15.57 -14.22
C GLU A 216 -24.95 -16.41 -14.82
N GLU A 217 -23.83 -15.78 -15.20
CA GLU A 217 -22.64 -16.46 -15.75
C GLU A 217 -21.79 -17.14 -14.68
N GLY A 218 -21.81 -16.61 -13.44
CA GLY A 218 -21.03 -17.14 -12.32
C GLY A 218 -20.60 -16.07 -11.33
N THR A 219 -19.51 -16.33 -10.61
CA THR A 219 -18.99 -15.44 -9.57
C THR A 219 -17.76 -14.68 -10.08
N TYR A 220 -17.87 -13.35 -10.11
CA TYR A 220 -16.76 -12.46 -10.45
C TYR A 220 -15.96 -12.09 -9.21
N ILE A 221 -14.63 -12.07 -9.34
CA ILE A 221 -13.68 -11.60 -8.34
C ILE A 221 -12.88 -10.44 -8.94
N ASN A 222 -12.90 -9.28 -8.30
CA ASN A 222 -12.10 -8.13 -8.73
C ASN A 222 -10.71 -8.15 -8.09
N LEU A 223 -9.69 -8.32 -8.92
CA LEU A 223 -8.29 -8.47 -8.55
C LEU A 223 -7.50 -7.14 -8.58
N GLY A 224 -8.12 -6.06 -9.06
CA GLY A 224 -7.51 -4.74 -9.19
C GLY A 224 -6.58 -4.67 -10.39
N SER A 225 -5.33 -4.24 -10.16
CA SER A 225 -4.29 -4.14 -11.20
C SER A 225 -3.24 -5.22 -11.04
N ILE A 226 -2.55 -5.53 -12.15
CA ILE A 226 -1.39 -6.42 -12.19
C ILE A 226 -0.21 -5.66 -12.81
N THR A 227 0.98 -5.89 -12.27
CA THR A 227 2.23 -5.29 -12.74
C THR A 227 3.08 -6.31 -13.51
N TYR A 228 4.01 -5.83 -14.34
CA TYR A 228 4.97 -6.69 -15.02
C TYR A 228 5.85 -7.45 -14.01
N GLY A 229 6.00 -8.75 -14.21
CA GLY A 229 6.88 -9.59 -13.39
C GLY A 229 6.33 -10.00 -12.01
N GLN A 230 5.09 -9.61 -11.66
CA GLN A 230 4.44 -10.00 -10.40
C GLN A 230 3.24 -10.92 -10.66
N SER A 231 3.25 -12.13 -10.08
CA SER A 231 2.09 -13.01 -10.07
C SER A 231 0.98 -12.47 -9.17
N LYS A 232 -0.26 -12.80 -9.53
CA LYS A 232 -1.44 -12.64 -8.66
C LYS A 232 -1.99 -14.02 -8.35
N ASP A 233 -1.91 -14.42 -7.09
CA ASP A 233 -2.15 -15.79 -6.68
C ASP A 233 -3.49 -15.91 -5.94
N LEU A 234 -4.32 -16.85 -6.38
CA LEU A 234 -5.66 -17.08 -5.87
C LEU A 234 -5.82 -18.51 -5.39
N LEU A 235 -6.47 -18.67 -4.24
CA LEU A 235 -6.87 -19.98 -3.73
C LEU A 235 -8.38 -20.10 -3.84
N ILE A 236 -8.83 -20.95 -4.76
CA ILE A 236 -10.26 -21.20 -5.02
C ILE A 236 -10.56 -22.61 -4.54
N PRO A 237 -11.30 -22.79 -3.44
CA PRO A 237 -11.66 -24.12 -2.98
C PRO A 237 -12.61 -24.79 -3.98
N VAL A 238 -12.19 -25.95 -4.47
CA VAL A 238 -12.98 -26.80 -5.36
C VAL A 238 -13.99 -27.56 -4.48
N SER A 239 -15.28 -27.21 -4.57
CA SER A 239 -16.36 -28.01 -3.98
C SER A 239 -16.53 -29.32 -4.76
N SER A 240 -17.21 -30.32 -4.21
CA SER A 240 -17.49 -31.59 -4.92
C SER A 240 -18.20 -31.41 -6.27
N LYS A 241 -18.82 -30.24 -6.53
CA LYS A 241 -19.45 -29.88 -7.81
C LYS A 241 -18.51 -29.17 -8.80
N LEU A 242 -17.47 -28.47 -8.32
CA LEU A 242 -16.41 -27.87 -9.14
C LEU A 242 -15.48 -28.92 -9.78
N THR A 243 -15.67 -30.22 -9.48
CA THR A 243 -14.67 -31.26 -9.72
C THR A 243 -14.58 -31.79 -11.15
N LYS A 244 -15.59 -31.61 -12.01
CA LYS A 244 -15.58 -32.22 -13.36
C LYS A 244 -15.01 -31.31 -14.45
N GLU A 245 -15.19 -30.01 -14.30
CA GLU A 245 -14.76 -29.01 -15.28
C GLU A 245 -14.74 -27.63 -14.62
N CYS A 246 -13.55 -27.07 -14.42
CA CYS A 246 -13.42 -25.70 -13.92
C CYS A 246 -13.19 -24.75 -15.10
N ARG A 247 -14.18 -23.90 -15.40
CA ARG A 247 -14.05 -22.83 -16.41
C ARG A 247 -13.85 -21.48 -15.72
N PHE A 248 -12.88 -20.73 -16.22
CA PHE A 248 -12.57 -19.39 -15.77
C PHE A 248 -12.46 -18.43 -16.95
N THR A 249 -12.88 -17.19 -16.76
CA THR A 249 -12.62 -16.10 -17.72
C THR A 249 -11.93 -14.95 -17.01
N LEU A 250 -10.74 -14.59 -17.46
CA LEU A 250 -10.02 -13.41 -17.00
C LEU A 250 -10.29 -12.26 -17.95
N THR A 251 -10.90 -11.19 -17.45
CA THR A 251 -11.07 -9.94 -18.20
C THR A 251 -10.22 -8.83 -17.59
N TYR A 252 -9.65 -7.98 -18.43
CA TYR A 252 -8.84 -6.84 -17.99
C TYR A 252 -8.77 -5.74 -19.05
N GLN A 253 -8.29 -4.56 -18.68
CA GLN A 253 -7.86 -3.54 -19.61
C GLN A 253 -6.34 -3.51 -19.70
N ASN A 254 -5.81 -3.55 -20.92
CA ASN A 254 -4.37 -3.37 -21.13
C ASN A 254 -3.98 -1.88 -21.03
N ALA A 255 -2.68 -1.59 -21.06
CA ALA A 255 -2.15 -0.23 -21.04
C ALA A 255 -2.73 0.73 -22.10
N LYS A 256 -3.27 0.20 -23.22
CA LYS A 256 -3.95 0.98 -24.27
C LYS A 256 -5.47 1.15 -24.03
N LYS A 257 -5.95 0.91 -22.80
CA LYS A 257 -7.36 0.89 -22.39
C LYS A 257 -8.25 -0.05 -23.22
N THR A 258 -7.67 -1.07 -23.85
CA THR A 258 -8.43 -2.06 -24.63
C THR A 258 -8.84 -3.21 -23.73
N LYS A 259 -10.14 -3.54 -23.70
CA LYS A 259 -10.65 -4.70 -22.98
C LYS A 259 -10.12 -5.98 -23.63
N LYS A 260 -9.62 -6.89 -22.82
CA LYS A 260 -9.15 -8.23 -23.19
C LYS A 260 -9.89 -9.27 -22.35
N SER A 261 -10.02 -10.46 -22.92
CA SER A 261 -10.64 -11.62 -22.29
C SER A 261 -9.78 -12.84 -22.61
N ILE A 262 -9.55 -13.69 -21.61
CA ILE A 262 -8.82 -14.95 -21.75
C ILE A 262 -9.63 -16.01 -21.01
N ASP A 263 -9.96 -17.09 -21.70
CA ASP A 263 -10.68 -18.21 -21.11
C ASP A 263 -9.69 -19.33 -20.77
N PHE A 264 -9.86 -19.90 -19.58
CA PHE A 264 -9.11 -21.05 -19.09
C PHE A 264 -10.08 -22.16 -18.73
N HIS A 265 -9.67 -23.38 -19.04
CA HIS A 265 -10.48 -24.57 -18.82
C HIS A 265 -9.56 -25.66 -18.28
N PHE A 266 -9.86 -26.10 -17.06
CA PHE A 266 -9.11 -27.14 -16.37
C PHE A 266 -9.94 -28.42 -16.36
N MET A 267 -9.45 -29.43 -17.08
CA MET A 267 -9.94 -30.81 -17.06
C MET A 267 -9.01 -31.68 -16.22
N ASP A 268 -9.54 -32.76 -15.67
CA ASP A 268 -9.06 -33.77 -14.71
C ASP A 268 -7.55 -34.18 -14.60
N ASP A 269 -6.59 -33.51 -15.24
CA ASP A 269 -5.16 -33.61 -14.92
C ASP A 269 -4.70 -32.41 -14.07
N LEU A 270 -5.10 -32.38 -12.78
CA LEU A 270 -4.37 -31.62 -11.75
C LEU A 270 -3.04 -32.33 -11.43
N GLN A 271 -2.23 -32.63 -12.45
CA GLN A 271 -0.92 -33.26 -12.28
C GLN A 271 0.09 -32.19 -11.85
N GLN A 272 0.71 -32.43 -10.68
CA GLN A 272 1.71 -31.60 -10.00
C GLN A 272 1.21 -30.25 -9.47
N ALA A 273 0.34 -30.30 -8.45
CA ALA A 273 0.16 -29.17 -7.56
C ALA A 273 1.45 -28.91 -6.76
N ASP A 274 2.02 -27.71 -6.89
CA ASP A 274 3.10 -27.26 -6.00
C ASP A 274 2.53 -27.05 -4.59
N LEU A 275 2.71 -28.07 -3.76
CA LEU A 275 2.25 -28.08 -2.37
C LEU A 275 2.84 -26.92 -1.56
N ASN A 276 4.08 -26.53 -1.82
CA ASN A 276 4.72 -25.42 -1.11
C ASN A 276 4.07 -24.10 -1.50
N LEU A 277 3.79 -23.88 -2.78
CA LEU A 277 3.08 -22.69 -3.26
C LEU A 277 1.64 -22.61 -2.69
N ILE A 278 0.95 -23.74 -2.61
CA ILE A 278 -0.38 -23.80 -1.97
C ILE A 278 -0.29 -23.47 -0.48
N ILE A 279 0.66 -24.07 0.25
CA ILE A 279 0.87 -23.81 1.68
C ILE A 279 1.19 -22.33 1.91
N ARG A 280 2.07 -21.74 1.09
CA ARG A 280 2.44 -20.32 1.12
C ARG A 280 1.22 -19.41 1.01
N HIS A 281 0.44 -19.54 -0.06
CA HIS A 281 -0.70 -18.64 -0.28
C HIS A 281 -1.90 -18.95 0.62
N LYS A 282 -2.10 -20.20 1.04
CA LYS A 282 -3.06 -20.54 2.09
C LYS A 282 -2.69 -19.85 3.40
N THR A 283 -1.43 -19.92 3.82
CA THR A 283 -0.93 -19.27 5.04
C THR A 283 -1.10 -17.75 4.96
N ARG A 284 -0.80 -17.13 3.82
CA ARG A 284 -1.08 -15.71 3.56
C ARG A 284 -2.55 -15.33 3.79
N LEU A 285 -3.48 -16.09 3.23
CA LEU A 285 -4.91 -15.79 3.34
C LEU A 285 -5.45 -16.07 4.74
N GLU A 286 -4.94 -17.09 5.42
CA GLU A 286 -5.23 -17.34 6.83
C GLU A 286 -4.66 -16.26 7.76
N PHE A 287 -3.51 -15.68 7.43
CA PHE A 287 -2.97 -14.52 8.15
C PHE A 287 -3.91 -13.32 8.01
N VAL A 288 -4.35 -13.00 6.80
CA VAL A 288 -5.34 -11.93 6.57
C VAL A 288 -6.62 -12.21 7.36
N GLN A 289 -7.11 -13.45 7.32
CA GLN A 289 -8.30 -13.88 8.07
C GLN A 289 -8.13 -13.63 9.58
N CYS A 290 -7.01 -14.11 10.14
CA CYS A 290 -6.70 -14.02 11.56
C CYS A 290 -6.62 -12.55 12.01
N VAL A 291 -5.83 -11.73 11.31
CA VAL A 291 -5.63 -10.32 11.63
C VAL A 291 -6.92 -9.52 11.52
N ARG A 292 -7.73 -9.73 10.46
CA ARG A 292 -9.02 -9.02 10.32
C ARG A 292 -10.04 -9.45 11.36
N THR A 293 -10.08 -10.73 11.72
CA THR A 293 -10.96 -11.22 12.79
C THR A 293 -10.56 -10.62 14.13
N ALA A 294 -9.26 -10.57 14.42
CA ALA A 294 -8.73 -9.95 15.62
C ALA A 294 -9.00 -8.43 15.65
N LEU A 295 -8.85 -7.72 14.53
CA LEU A 295 -9.21 -6.31 14.38
C LEU A 295 -10.67 -6.06 14.77
N GLU A 296 -11.62 -6.82 14.21
CA GLU A 296 -13.04 -6.64 14.52
C GLU A 296 -13.38 -7.00 15.98
N ASN A 297 -12.76 -8.07 16.50
CA ASN A 297 -12.91 -8.43 17.91
C ASN A 297 -12.39 -7.32 18.84
N MET A 298 -11.21 -6.75 18.56
CA MET A 298 -10.63 -5.63 19.32
C MET A 298 -11.50 -4.37 19.28
N LYS A 299 -12.13 -4.06 18.14
CA LYS A 299 -13.12 -2.95 18.05
C LYS A 299 -14.35 -3.21 18.91
N SER A 300 -14.75 -4.46 19.09
CA SER A 300 -15.96 -4.83 19.86
C SER A 300 -15.75 -4.82 21.38
N ILE A 301 -14.50 -4.72 21.87
CA ILE A 301 -14.19 -4.70 23.30
C ILE A 301 -14.71 -3.39 23.91
N LYS A 302 -15.67 -3.51 24.82
CA LYS A 302 -16.21 -2.36 25.58
C LYS A 302 -15.27 -1.97 26.71
N THR A 303 -15.05 -0.68 26.91
CA THR A 303 -13.95 -0.13 27.73
C THR A 303 -14.03 -0.34 29.24
N ASN A 304 -15.14 -0.84 29.83
CA ASN A 304 -15.35 -0.79 31.29
C ASN A 304 -16.04 -2.03 31.91
N SER A 305 -15.68 -3.25 31.52
CA SER A 305 -16.25 -4.45 32.15
C SER A 305 -15.18 -5.50 32.47
N LYS A 306 -15.40 -6.34 33.51
CA LYS A 306 -14.59 -7.56 33.75
C LYS A 306 -14.52 -8.47 32.51
N GLN A 307 -15.48 -8.34 31.59
CA GLN A 307 -15.56 -9.07 30.34
C GLN A 307 -14.57 -8.55 29.28
N SER A 308 -14.14 -7.28 29.35
CA SER A 308 -13.18 -6.67 28.42
C SER A 308 -11.82 -7.37 28.41
N LYS A 309 -11.26 -7.64 29.60
CA LYS A 309 -9.99 -8.37 29.73
C LYS A 309 -10.10 -9.79 29.16
N LYS A 310 -11.20 -10.49 29.45
CA LYS A 310 -11.43 -11.84 28.90
C LYS A 310 -11.52 -11.84 27.37
N GLN A 311 -12.16 -10.83 26.78
CA GLN A 311 -12.24 -10.68 25.32
C GLN A 311 -10.87 -10.36 24.71
N HIS A 312 -10.09 -9.47 25.35
CA HIS A 312 -8.72 -9.17 24.93
C HIS A 312 -7.82 -10.41 25.02
N ASP A 313 -7.85 -11.12 26.14
CA ASP A 313 -7.11 -12.39 26.33
C ASP A 313 -7.51 -13.42 25.27
N GLN A 314 -8.79 -13.48 24.89
CA GLN A 314 -9.25 -14.36 23.81
C GLN A 314 -8.64 -13.98 22.46
N VAL A 315 -8.59 -12.68 22.10
CA VAL A 315 -7.91 -12.22 20.87
C VAL A 315 -6.44 -12.63 20.88
N MET A 316 -5.72 -12.36 21.98
CA MET A 316 -4.30 -12.70 22.09
C MET A 316 -4.06 -14.21 22.03
N ASN A 317 -4.94 -15.01 22.62
CA ASN A 317 -4.87 -16.47 22.55
C ASN A 317 -5.07 -16.99 21.12
N GLU A 318 -5.99 -16.42 20.34
CA GLU A 318 -6.18 -16.82 18.94
C GLU A 318 -4.97 -16.44 18.06
N LEU A 319 -4.36 -15.27 18.28
CA LEU A 319 -3.10 -14.91 17.62
C LEU A 319 -1.98 -15.89 17.98
N GLN A 320 -1.89 -16.28 19.26
CA GLN A 320 -0.88 -17.21 19.73
C GLN A 320 -1.10 -18.63 19.16
N LYS A 321 -2.35 -19.11 19.04
CA LYS A 321 -2.64 -20.38 18.35
C LYS A 321 -2.25 -20.32 16.88
N PHE A 322 -2.56 -19.21 16.20
CA PHE A 322 -2.23 -19.03 14.79
C PHE A 322 -0.72 -18.95 14.57
N LYS A 323 0.02 -18.30 15.47
CA LYS A 323 1.50 -18.29 15.48
C LYS A 323 2.08 -19.70 15.52
N GLU A 324 1.59 -20.58 16.40
CA GLU A 324 2.07 -21.96 16.45
C GLU A 324 1.72 -22.75 15.18
N LYS A 325 0.54 -22.51 14.59
CA LYS A 325 0.18 -23.07 13.28
C LYS A 325 1.14 -22.60 12.17
N MET A 326 1.49 -21.32 12.14
CA MET A 326 2.43 -20.75 11.17
C MET A 326 3.84 -21.31 11.33
N LYS A 327 4.32 -21.51 12.56
CA LYS A 327 5.62 -22.17 12.79
C LYS A 327 5.68 -23.56 12.18
N LEU A 328 4.61 -24.35 12.32
CA LEU A 328 4.53 -25.67 11.70
C LEU A 328 4.54 -25.58 10.16
N ALA A 329 3.88 -24.58 9.58
CA ALA A 329 3.92 -24.34 8.14
C ALA A 329 5.31 -23.83 7.67
N ALA A 330 6.01 -23.07 8.52
CA ALA A 330 7.35 -22.53 8.25
C ALA A 330 8.47 -23.57 8.31
N ASN A 331 8.22 -24.77 8.86
CA ASN A 331 9.18 -25.88 8.88
C ASN A 331 9.60 -26.38 7.47
N GLY A 332 9.00 -25.84 6.40
CA GLY A 332 9.43 -26.04 5.01
C GLY A 332 10.46 -25.03 4.49
N ASP A 333 11.13 -24.28 5.37
CA ASP A 333 12.16 -23.28 5.04
C ASP A 333 11.72 -22.10 4.14
N ASP A 334 10.41 -21.86 4.00
CA ASP A 334 9.88 -20.77 3.17
C ASP A 334 10.07 -19.39 3.83
N ASP A 335 10.97 -18.57 3.27
CA ASP A 335 11.26 -17.21 3.75
C ASP A 335 10.04 -16.30 3.79
N PHE A 336 9.08 -16.46 2.87
CA PHE A 336 7.84 -15.67 2.91
C PHE A 336 7.01 -15.98 4.16
N ILE A 337 6.92 -17.26 4.56
CA ILE A 337 6.17 -17.65 5.75
C ILE A 337 6.93 -17.21 7.02
N LYS A 338 8.27 -17.27 7.02
CA LYS A 338 9.11 -16.77 8.11
C LYS A 338 8.91 -15.26 8.31
N ASP A 339 8.90 -14.49 7.23
CA ASP A 339 8.70 -13.04 7.28
C ASP A 339 7.27 -12.66 7.65
N LEU A 340 6.27 -13.39 7.16
CA LEU A 340 4.88 -13.20 7.59
C LEU A 340 4.69 -13.51 9.09
N LEU A 341 5.45 -14.47 9.63
CA LEU A 341 5.50 -14.76 11.06
C LEU A 341 6.19 -13.63 11.84
N ALA A 342 7.22 -13.00 11.26
CA ALA A 342 7.85 -11.81 11.83
C ALA A 342 6.86 -10.64 11.91
N ASP A 343 6.07 -10.39 10.86
CA ASP A 343 4.99 -9.39 10.88
C ASP A 343 3.96 -9.67 11.98
N LEU A 344 3.53 -10.94 12.09
CA LEU A 344 2.57 -11.38 13.11
C LEU A 344 3.09 -11.12 14.52
N THR A 345 4.34 -11.48 14.79
CA THR A 345 4.94 -11.45 16.13
C THR A 345 5.53 -10.09 16.51
N GLY A 346 5.83 -9.26 15.51
CA GLY A 346 6.27 -7.87 15.67
C GLY A 346 5.09 -6.91 15.74
N GLN A 347 4.93 -6.11 14.67
CA GLN A 347 4.00 -4.98 14.67
C GLN A 347 2.53 -5.39 14.85
N VAL A 348 2.08 -6.56 14.36
CA VAL A 348 0.69 -7.00 14.56
C VAL A 348 0.40 -7.31 16.03
N GLN A 349 1.27 -8.07 16.70
CA GLN A 349 1.13 -8.38 18.12
C GLN A 349 1.25 -7.11 18.98
N GLU A 350 2.16 -6.20 18.64
CA GLU A 350 2.31 -4.91 19.31
C GLU A 350 1.04 -4.05 19.17
N ALA A 351 0.50 -3.94 17.95
CA ALA A 351 -0.72 -3.20 17.66
C ALA A 351 -1.92 -3.68 18.49
N MET A 352 -1.99 -4.99 18.78
CA MET A 352 -3.09 -5.59 19.53
C MET A 352 -2.79 -5.76 21.03
N GLY A 353 -1.54 -5.57 21.47
CA GLY A 353 -1.10 -5.88 22.81
C GLY A 353 -1.77 -5.08 23.92
N LYS A 354 -2.19 -3.84 23.63
CA LYS A 354 -2.98 -3.00 24.53
C LYS A 354 -4.10 -2.30 23.76
N GLN A 355 -5.27 -2.15 24.39
CA GLN A 355 -6.39 -1.42 23.79
C GLN A 355 -6.02 0.01 23.39
N GLU A 356 -5.18 0.68 24.18
CA GLU A 356 -4.69 2.03 23.88
C GLU A 356 -3.86 2.07 22.59
N TRP A 357 -2.92 1.13 22.43
CA TRP A 357 -2.09 1.02 21.23
C TRP A 357 -2.92 0.68 20.00
N PHE A 358 -3.86 -0.25 20.17
CA PHE A 358 -4.83 -0.59 19.14
C PHE A 358 -5.63 0.62 18.69
N ASN A 359 -6.23 1.37 19.63
CA ASN A 359 -7.01 2.56 19.33
C ASN A 359 -6.16 3.67 18.70
N LYS A 360 -4.90 3.81 19.12
CA LYS A 360 -3.99 4.85 18.61
C LYS A 360 -3.53 4.58 17.18
N TRP A 361 -3.11 3.35 16.87
CA TRP A 361 -2.47 3.07 15.57
C TRP A 361 -2.83 1.70 14.99
N GLY A 362 -3.09 0.69 15.82
CA GLY A 362 -3.44 -0.65 15.32
C GLY A 362 -4.68 -0.66 14.44
N VAL A 363 -5.70 0.15 14.77
CA VAL A 363 -6.94 0.30 13.99
C VAL A 363 -6.71 0.85 12.57
N HIS A 364 -5.59 1.54 12.33
CA HIS A 364 -5.21 2.10 11.03
C HIS A 364 -4.21 1.21 10.29
N TYR A 365 -3.23 0.68 11.02
CA TYR A 365 -2.16 -0.17 10.49
C TYR A 365 -2.66 -1.52 9.97
N LEU A 366 -3.48 -2.24 10.75
CA LEU A 366 -3.89 -3.61 10.43
C LEU A 366 -4.70 -3.72 9.11
N PRO A 367 -5.65 -2.81 8.82
CA PRO A 367 -6.28 -2.75 7.49
C PRO A 367 -5.26 -2.53 6.36
N SER A 368 -4.28 -1.66 6.55
CA SER A 368 -3.26 -1.37 5.54
C SER A 368 -2.40 -2.59 5.21
N LEU A 369 -1.86 -3.28 6.23
CA LEU A 369 -1.07 -4.50 6.07
C LEU A 369 -1.87 -5.62 5.40
N THR A 370 -3.07 -5.91 5.91
CA THR A 370 -3.87 -7.01 5.36
C THR A 370 -4.34 -6.71 3.94
N ARG A 371 -4.60 -5.44 3.61
CA ARG A 371 -4.93 -5.03 2.24
C ARG A 371 -3.75 -5.22 1.29
N ALA A 372 -2.53 -4.89 1.73
CA ALA A 372 -1.30 -5.11 0.96
C ALA A 372 -1.09 -6.59 0.63
N HIS A 373 -1.26 -7.50 1.60
CA HIS A 373 -1.20 -8.95 1.34
C HIS A 373 -2.30 -9.45 0.40
N LEU A 374 -3.53 -8.94 0.49
CA LEU A 374 -4.61 -9.30 -0.44
C LEU A 374 -4.31 -8.84 -1.87
N LEU A 375 -3.75 -7.65 -2.01
CA LEU A 375 -3.34 -7.12 -3.30
C LEU A 375 -2.01 -7.67 -3.81
N GLN A 376 -1.23 -8.32 -2.94
CA GLN A 376 0.16 -8.73 -3.21
C GLN A 376 1.01 -7.55 -3.67
N LEU A 377 1.00 -6.48 -2.88
CA LEU A 377 1.75 -5.25 -3.13
C LEU A 377 2.68 -4.97 -1.96
N CYS A 378 3.92 -4.60 -2.27
CA CYS A 378 4.81 -4.01 -1.28
C CYS A 378 4.30 -2.59 -1.02
N ASN A 379 3.76 -2.33 0.17
CA ASN A 379 3.29 -1.00 0.53
C ASN A 379 4.27 -0.26 1.43
N ASN A 380 5.21 -0.93 2.10
CA ASN A 380 6.20 -0.32 2.98
C ASN A 380 7.43 -1.23 3.18
N PHE A 381 8.53 -0.70 3.73
CA PHE A 381 9.77 -1.46 4.01
C PHE A 381 9.92 -1.91 5.47
N LYS A 382 8.96 -1.63 6.33
CA LYS A 382 9.03 -2.01 7.74
C LYS A 382 8.53 -3.43 7.99
N ASP A 383 7.55 -3.85 7.21
CA ASP A 383 6.92 -5.16 7.33
C ASP A 383 7.60 -6.14 6.34
N PRO A 384 8.43 -7.09 6.80
CA PRO A 384 9.15 -8.01 5.91
C PRO A 384 8.23 -8.86 5.02
N GLY A 385 7.03 -9.25 5.47
CA GLY A 385 6.16 -10.11 4.68
C GLY A 385 5.65 -9.47 3.38
N VAL A 386 5.44 -8.15 3.34
CA VAL A 386 5.02 -7.44 2.12
C VAL A 386 6.17 -7.17 1.14
N GLN A 387 7.42 -7.25 1.59
CA GLN A 387 8.62 -7.03 0.76
C GLN A 387 8.89 -8.19 -0.22
N HIS A 388 8.16 -9.28 -0.08
CA HIS A 388 8.17 -10.37 -1.07
C HIS A 388 7.42 -10.03 -2.35
N TYR A 389 6.66 -8.94 -2.37
CA TYR A 389 5.96 -8.45 -3.54
C TYR A 389 6.80 -7.39 -4.26
N GLY A 390 6.67 -7.29 -5.58
CA GLY A 390 7.46 -6.34 -6.39
C GLY A 390 8.89 -6.83 -6.69
N LYS A 391 9.17 -8.13 -6.63
CA LYS A 391 10.50 -8.68 -6.92
C LYS A 391 10.82 -8.81 -8.42
N GLY A 392 9.94 -8.34 -9.30
CA GLY A 392 10.19 -8.31 -10.74
C GLY A 392 11.33 -7.34 -11.08
N GLU A 393 12.13 -7.68 -12.10
CA GLU A 393 13.28 -6.87 -12.54
C GLU A 393 12.87 -5.42 -12.87
N LEU A 394 11.77 -5.25 -13.61
CA LEU A 394 11.27 -3.91 -13.95
C LEU A 394 10.81 -3.14 -12.72
N PHE A 395 10.12 -3.78 -11.77
CA PHE A 395 9.68 -3.12 -10.54
C PHE A 395 10.88 -2.69 -9.70
N SER A 396 11.87 -3.57 -9.54
CA SER A 396 13.08 -3.29 -8.77
C SER A 396 13.83 -2.10 -9.35
N LYS A 397 14.02 -2.08 -10.68
CA LYS A 397 14.62 -0.95 -11.38
C LYS A 397 13.84 0.35 -11.16
N MET A 398 12.51 0.33 -11.33
CA MET A 398 11.69 1.53 -11.11
C MET A 398 11.76 1.99 -9.65
N ARG A 399 11.73 1.06 -8.69
CA ARG A 399 11.84 1.35 -7.27
C ARG A 399 13.16 2.03 -6.93
N ASP A 400 14.27 1.52 -7.44
CA ASP A 400 15.60 2.08 -7.19
C ASP A 400 15.72 3.48 -7.83
N GLU A 401 15.22 3.67 -9.06
CA GLU A 401 15.15 5.00 -9.69
C GLU A 401 14.27 5.99 -8.90
N MET A 402 13.12 5.53 -8.38
CA MET A 402 12.23 6.36 -7.58
C MET A 402 12.84 6.72 -6.22
N ASP A 403 13.62 5.80 -5.64
CA ASP A 403 14.35 6.01 -4.40
C ASP A 403 15.48 7.04 -4.56
N ASP A 404 16.26 6.93 -5.64
CA ASP A 404 17.28 7.93 -6.00
C ASP A 404 16.65 9.32 -6.16
N ILE A 405 15.51 9.40 -6.85
CA ILE A 405 14.76 10.65 -6.99
C ILE A 405 14.34 11.17 -5.62
N PHE A 406 13.72 10.33 -4.78
CA PHE A 406 13.29 10.71 -3.45
C PHE A 406 14.45 11.28 -2.61
N CYS A 407 15.57 10.54 -2.54
CA CYS A 407 16.75 10.92 -1.77
C CYS A 407 17.44 12.19 -2.30
N SER A 408 17.36 12.46 -3.61
CA SER A 408 17.91 13.67 -4.22
C SER A 408 17.09 14.94 -3.97
N LEU A 409 15.84 14.81 -3.52
CA LEU A 409 15.00 15.98 -3.23
C LEU A 409 15.51 16.73 -2.00
N PRO A 410 15.40 18.07 -1.97
CA PRO A 410 15.66 18.81 -0.75
C PRO A 410 14.67 18.38 0.34
N ALA A 411 15.18 18.28 1.57
CA ALA A 411 14.36 18.01 2.75
C ALA A 411 13.17 18.97 2.83
N PRO A 412 12.00 18.48 3.28
CA PRO A 412 10.81 19.31 3.40
C PRO A 412 11.08 20.50 4.32
N ARG A 413 10.61 21.67 3.88
CA ARG A 413 10.75 22.89 4.67
C ARG A 413 9.71 22.89 5.78
N SER A 414 10.17 23.10 7.01
CA SER A 414 9.35 23.22 8.20
C SER A 414 8.38 24.40 8.08
N SER A 415 7.08 24.14 8.22
CA SER A 415 6.05 25.19 8.26
C SER A 415 5.64 25.58 9.70
N LEU A 416 6.06 24.83 10.72
CA LEU A 416 5.85 25.15 12.14
C LEU A 416 7.13 25.74 12.77
N ALA A 417 6.99 26.44 13.90
CA ALA A 417 8.10 27.20 14.50
C ALA A 417 9.21 26.29 15.09
N THR A 418 10.46 26.75 14.95
CA THR A 418 11.76 26.16 15.38
C THR A 418 12.10 24.78 14.80
N SER A 419 13.28 24.64 14.18
CA SER A 419 13.77 23.34 13.73
C SER A 419 15.29 23.19 13.85
N ALA A 420 15.71 21.98 14.21
CA ALA A 420 17.03 21.45 13.89
C ALA A 420 17.12 21.18 12.37
N PRO A 421 18.31 21.18 11.76
CA PRO A 421 18.46 20.82 10.34
C PRO A 421 17.87 19.42 10.07
N ILE A 422 17.05 19.32 9.01
CA ILE A 422 16.37 18.09 8.59
C ILE A 422 17.18 17.45 7.46
N ASN A 423 17.51 16.17 7.59
CA ASN A 423 18.14 15.37 6.54
C ASN A 423 17.10 14.42 5.91
N MET A 424 17.22 14.14 4.61
CA MET A 424 16.33 13.23 3.89
C MET A 424 16.28 11.81 4.46
N THR A 425 17.35 11.34 5.09
CA THR A 425 17.44 9.98 5.64
C THR A 425 16.36 9.68 6.70
N VAL A 426 15.83 10.69 7.39
CA VAL A 426 14.80 10.48 8.43
C VAL A 426 13.43 10.09 7.86
N PHE A 427 13.21 10.28 6.55
CA PHE A 427 11.99 9.91 5.84
C PHE A 427 12.07 8.53 5.19
N TYR A 428 13.22 7.85 5.34
CA TYR A 428 13.55 6.57 4.73
C TYR A 428 14.14 5.64 5.79
N ASN A 429 13.27 5.11 6.65
CA ASN A 429 13.69 4.26 7.76
C ASN A 429 12.99 2.89 7.71
N ASP A 430 13.70 1.89 7.19
CA ASP A 430 13.33 0.47 7.24
C ASP A 430 13.63 -0.14 8.63
N ALA A 431 14.56 0.47 9.36
CA ALA A 431 15.09 0.00 10.62
C ALA A 431 14.92 1.04 11.75
N GLY A 432 13.82 0.90 12.50
CA GLY A 432 13.88 1.20 13.94
C GLY A 432 14.90 0.30 14.69
N GLY A 433 15.66 -0.55 13.99
CA GLY A 433 16.87 -1.21 14.47
C GLY A 433 18.09 -0.38 14.09
N CYS A 434 18.67 0.24 15.10
CA CYS A 434 20.03 0.78 15.11
C CYS A 434 21.01 0.01 14.19
N PHE A 435 21.68 0.70 13.27
CA PHE A 435 23.12 0.48 13.24
C PHE A 435 23.65 1.13 14.50
N TYR A 436 23.83 0.31 15.55
CA TYR A 436 24.47 0.77 16.77
C TYR A 436 25.85 1.31 16.37
N GLY A 437 26.29 2.43 16.96
CA GLY A 437 27.59 3.01 16.59
C GLY A 437 28.76 2.04 16.73
N GLU A 438 28.61 0.99 17.55
CA GLU A 438 29.58 -0.10 17.74
C GLU A 438 29.36 -1.30 16.78
N CYS A 439 28.39 -1.27 15.86
CA CYS A 439 28.26 -2.25 14.80
C CYS A 439 29.45 -2.12 13.84
N THR A 440 29.98 -3.24 13.38
CA THR A 440 31.07 -3.26 12.40
C THR A 440 30.51 -3.32 10.98
N VAL A 441 31.10 -2.53 10.09
CA VAL A 441 30.88 -2.55 8.65
C VAL A 441 32.17 -2.96 7.98
N CYS A 442 32.11 -3.89 7.03
CA CYS A 442 33.27 -4.28 6.24
C CYS A 442 33.48 -3.24 5.12
N LEU A 443 34.72 -2.85 4.87
CA LEU A 443 35.12 -1.97 3.79
C LEU A 443 35.62 -2.81 2.60
N MET A 444 35.61 -2.25 1.41
CA MET A 444 36.05 -2.90 0.15
C MET A 444 37.53 -3.33 0.15
N ASN A 445 38.30 -2.92 1.15
CA ASN A 445 39.69 -3.35 1.38
C ASN A 445 39.79 -4.48 2.43
N ASP A 446 38.69 -5.18 2.71
CA ASP A 446 38.53 -6.26 3.71
C ASP A 446 38.85 -5.84 5.16
N THR A 447 38.88 -4.54 5.45
CA THR A 447 38.99 -4.03 6.83
C THR A 447 37.63 -3.70 7.40
N THR A 448 37.46 -3.87 8.71
CA THR A 448 36.21 -3.51 9.39
C THR A 448 36.32 -2.16 10.07
N LYS A 449 35.27 -1.34 9.97
CA LYS A 449 35.14 -0.07 10.70
C LYS A 449 33.88 -0.10 11.55
N LEU A 450 33.85 0.65 12.64
CA LEU A 450 32.58 0.85 13.35
C LEU A 450 31.70 1.81 12.55
N VAL A 451 30.38 1.61 12.56
CA VAL A 451 29.45 2.46 11.81
C VAL A 451 29.58 3.93 12.21
N LYS A 452 29.84 4.23 13.50
CA LYS A 452 30.07 5.60 13.97
C LYS A 452 31.34 6.26 13.43
N ASP A 453 32.30 5.45 12.97
CA ASP A 453 33.61 5.91 12.55
C ASP A 453 33.71 6.05 11.02
N VAL A 454 32.67 5.70 10.25
CA VAL A 454 32.62 5.84 8.78
C VAL A 454 32.71 7.31 8.37
N GLN A 455 33.60 7.62 7.44
CA GLN A 455 33.88 8.97 6.96
C GLN A 455 33.70 9.08 5.43
N PRO A 456 33.43 10.29 4.90
CA PRO A 456 33.40 10.52 3.45
C PRO A 456 34.66 9.99 2.77
N GLY A 457 34.49 9.12 1.77
CA GLY A 457 35.58 8.44 1.05
C GLY A 457 35.78 6.96 1.43
N ASP A 458 35.19 6.50 2.54
CA ASP A 458 35.16 5.08 2.87
C ASP A 458 34.26 4.31 1.88
N ARG A 459 34.77 3.19 1.35
CA ARG A 459 34.03 2.30 0.45
C ARG A 459 33.60 1.07 1.21
N VAL A 460 32.31 0.97 1.53
CA VAL A 460 31.72 -0.17 2.25
C VAL A 460 31.61 -1.39 1.33
N ALA A 461 32.07 -2.54 1.80
CA ALA A 461 31.91 -3.81 1.09
C ALA A 461 30.46 -4.26 1.16
N PRO A 462 29.84 -4.66 0.03
CA PRO A 462 28.52 -5.27 0.04
C PRO A 462 28.55 -6.61 0.78
N THR A 463 27.47 -6.93 1.48
CA THR A 463 27.30 -8.25 2.12
C THR A 463 27.41 -9.35 1.07
N LEU A 464 28.12 -10.43 1.41
CA LEU A 464 28.46 -11.59 0.56
C LEU A 464 27.26 -12.33 -0.09
N SER A 465 26.02 -11.86 0.08
CA SER A 465 24.82 -12.36 -0.60
C SER A 465 24.46 -11.62 -1.88
N GLU A 466 25.10 -10.49 -2.22
CA GLU A 466 24.72 -9.68 -3.40
C GLU A 466 25.95 -9.23 -4.21
N LEU A 467 26.54 -10.16 -4.97
CA LEU A 467 27.46 -9.85 -6.06
C LEU A 467 26.68 -9.62 -7.36
N SER A 468 26.07 -8.44 -7.49
CA SER A 468 25.81 -7.82 -8.80
C SER A 468 25.39 -6.36 -8.65
N TYR A 469 26.36 -5.47 -8.88
CA TYR A 469 26.23 -4.04 -9.24
C TYR A 469 25.73 -3.06 -8.16
N PHE A 470 26.66 -2.46 -7.42
CA PHE A 470 26.55 -1.05 -7.04
C PHE A 470 27.93 -0.39 -7.09
N ALA A 471 28.06 0.61 -7.97
CA ALA A 471 29.13 1.59 -7.97
C ALA A 471 28.48 2.96 -7.81
N ALA A 472 28.18 3.35 -6.58
CA ALA A 472 27.75 4.71 -6.28
C ALA A 472 29.00 5.59 -6.12
N TYR A 473 29.22 6.50 -7.07
CA TYR A 473 30.12 7.64 -6.91
C TYR A 473 29.32 8.75 -6.21
N ALA A 474 29.75 9.14 -5.01
CA ALA A 474 29.28 10.37 -4.36
C ALA A 474 30.29 11.50 -4.64
N TYR A 475 29.81 12.65 -5.08
CA TYR A 475 30.51 13.93 -5.01
C TYR A 475 30.16 14.65 -3.71
#